data_AF-A0A3N5E2B3-F1
#
_entry.id   AF-A0A3N5E2B3-F1
#
_cell.length_a   1.000
_cell.length_b   1.000
_cell.length_c   1.000
_cell.angle_alpha   90.00
_cell.angle_beta   90.00
_cell.angle_gamma   90.00
#
_symmetry.space_group_name_H-M   'P 1'
#
loop_
_entity.id
_entity.type
_entity.pdbx_description
1 polymer ?
#
loop_
_entity_poly.entity_id
_entity_poly.type
_entity_poly.pdbx_seq_one_letter_code
_entity_poly.pdbx_strand_id
1 'polypeptide(L)'
;MEFQKYFVQSAPISTGQVFIDSLTGLTFGIRNITYDRLAFGSLTLPNAASQEIINVNPGQKWNFSFEGKEYELILLELNYLYDSYKVQLSEK
;
A
#
# COMPACT_ATOMS: atom_id res chain seq x y z
N MET A 1 23.21 17.42 9.64
CA MET A 1 22.70 16.07 9.35
C MET A 1 21.42 16.25 8.56
N GLU A 2 21.43 15.95 7.26
CA GLU A 2 20.18 15.85 6.50
C GLU A 2 19.44 14.60 6.98
N PHE A 3 18.23 14.75 7.51
CA PHE A 3 17.36 13.62 7.75
C PHE A 3 16.88 13.12 6.38
N GLN A 4 17.29 11.91 5.98
CA GLN A 4 16.67 11.26 4.84
C GLN A 4 15.18 11.04 5.15
N LYS A 5 14.32 11.54 4.28
CA LYS A 5 12.87 11.26 4.36
C LYS A 5 12.65 9.76 4.22
N TYR A 6 11.76 9.22 5.05
CA TYR A 6 11.42 7.79 5.01
C TYR A 6 10.90 7.39 3.62
N PHE A 7 11.42 6.30 3.07
CA PHE A 7 11.02 5.77 1.77
C PHE A 7 11.20 4.26 1.73
N VAL A 8 10.14 3.55 1.33
CA VAL A 8 10.15 2.11 1.09
C VAL A 8 9.37 1.82 -0.18
N GLN A 9 9.94 0.99 -1.05
CA GLN A 9 9.24 0.42 -2.19
C GLN A 9 9.30 -1.10 -2.09
N SER A 10 8.16 -1.76 -2.27
CA SER A 10 8.12 -3.22 -2.20
C SER A 10 8.71 -3.87 -3.46
N ALA A 11 9.26 -5.08 -3.29
CA ALA A 11 9.29 -6.07 -4.37
C ALA A 11 7.84 -6.47 -4.74
N PRO A 12 7.60 -7.19 -5.86
CA PRO A 12 6.29 -7.77 -6.12
C PRO A 12 5.82 -8.63 -4.93
N ILE A 13 4.59 -8.39 -4.49
CA ILE A 13 3.91 -9.12 -3.42
C ILE A 13 2.78 -9.90 -4.06
N SER A 14 2.65 -11.19 -3.74
CA SER A 14 1.56 -12.01 -4.27
C SER A 14 0.23 -11.61 -3.63
N THR A 15 -0.87 -11.74 -4.37
CA THR A 15 -2.21 -11.62 -3.78
C THR A 15 -2.39 -12.63 -2.64
N GLY A 16 -3.18 -12.26 -1.64
CA GLY A 16 -3.30 -13.02 -0.39
C GLY A 16 -2.14 -12.79 0.60
N GLN A 17 -1.05 -12.14 0.19
CA GLN A 17 -0.03 -11.62 1.11
C GLN A 17 -0.31 -10.16 1.46
N VAL A 18 0.44 -9.64 2.44
CA VAL A 18 0.25 -8.30 3.01
C VAL A 18 1.60 -7.57 3.02
N PHE A 19 1.58 -6.32 2.57
CA PHE A 19 2.65 -5.36 2.83
C PHE A 19 2.48 -4.83 4.25
N ILE A 20 3.51 -4.94 5.08
CA ILE A 20 3.52 -4.43 6.45
C ILE A 20 4.67 -3.45 6.57
N ASP A 21 4.35 -2.23 6.96
CA ASP A 21 5.36 -1.23 7.30
C ASP A 21 5.65 -1.26 8.80
N SER A 22 6.88 -1.63 9.19
CA SER A 22 7.25 -1.78 10.59
C SER A 22 7.38 -0.45 11.34
N LEU A 23 7.56 0.67 10.63
CA LEU A 23 7.69 1.99 11.24
C LEU A 23 6.31 2.52 11.66
N THR A 24 5.36 2.54 10.74
CA THR A 24 4.04 3.13 10.95
C THR A 24 3.01 2.12 11.44
N GLY A 25 3.25 0.82 11.24
CA GLY A 25 2.25 -0.24 11.50
C GLY A 25 1.16 -0.33 10.42
N LEU A 26 1.30 0.40 9.31
CA LEU A 26 0.40 0.31 8.18
C LEU A 26 0.44 -1.09 7.56
N THR A 27 -0.74 -1.62 7.22
CA THR A 27 -0.85 -2.87 6.47
C THR A 27 -1.67 -2.68 5.21
N PHE A 28 -1.21 -3.23 4.08
CA PHE A 28 -1.92 -3.19 2.81
C PHE A 28 -1.88 -4.55 2.11
N GLY A 29 -3.05 -5.14 1.87
CA GLY A 29 -3.19 -6.45 1.25
C GLY A 29 -4.15 -6.42 0.08
N ILE A 30 -3.80 -7.08 -1.02
CA ILE A 30 -4.71 -7.33 -2.15
C ILE A 30 -5.17 -8.78 -2.10
N ARG A 31 -6.50 -8.97 -2.08
CA ARG A 31 -7.17 -10.27 -2.11
C ARG A 31 -7.37 -10.79 -3.53
N ASN A 32 -7.70 -9.91 -4.47
CA ASN A 32 -8.01 -10.28 -5.85
C ASN A 32 -7.59 -9.15 -6.80
N ILE A 33 -7.13 -9.53 -8.00
CA ILE A 33 -6.89 -8.65 -9.14
C ILE A 33 -7.73 -9.17 -10.31
N THR A 34 -8.53 -8.32 -10.92
CA THR A 34 -9.36 -8.68 -12.08
C THR A 34 -8.60 -8.48 -13.39
N TYR A 35 -9.12 -9.04 -14.49
CA TYR A 35 -8.46 -9.00 -15.80
C TYR A 35 -8.28 -7.55 -16.33
N ASP A 36 -9.18 -6.65 -15.96
CA ASP A 36 -9.15 -5.21 -16.26
C ASP A 36 -8.24 -4.42 -15.30
N ARG A 37 -7.47 -5.13 -14.46
CA ARG A 37 -6.49 -4.59 -13.51
C ARG A 37 -7.12 -3.70 -12.44
N LEU A 38 -8.33 -4.03 -12.00
CA LEU A 38 -8.87 -3.55 -10.74
C LEU A 38 -8.49 -4.52 -9.62
N ALA A 39 -8.34 -4.02 -8.41
CA ALA A 39 -8.03 -4.84 -7.26
C ALA A 39 -8.99 -4.61 -6.09
N PHE A 40 -9.10 -5.65 -5.27
CA PHE A 40 -9.91 -5.69 -4.07
C PHE A 40 -9.02 -6.15 -2.92
N GLY A 41 -9.16 -5.53 -1.76
CA GLY A 41 -8.24 -5.80 -0.68
C GLY A 41 -8.63 -5.13 0.63
N SER A 42 -7.64 -4.92 1.47
CA SER A 42 -7.78 -4.22 2.74
C SER A 42 -6.58 -3.30 2.98
N LEU A 43 -6.87 -2.21 3.67
CA LEU A 43 -5.88 -1.25 4.15
C LEU A 43 -6.18 -0.97 5.62
N THR A 44 -5.16 -1.07 6.46
CA THR A 44 -5.23 -0.60 7.85
C THR A 44 -4.20 0.50 8.00
N LEU A 45 -4.69 1.71 8.24
CA LEU A 45 -3.82 2.85 8.59
C LEU A 45 -3.46 2.80 10.07
N PRO A 46 -2.36 3.45 10.48
CA PRO A 46 -1.97 3.50 11.89
C PRO A 46 -3.09 4.07 12.76
N ASN A 47 -3.39 3.41 13.88
CA ASN A 47 -4.45 3.78 14.82
C ASN A 47 -5.87 3.84 14.21
N ALA A 48 -6.09 3.27 13.03
CA ALA A 48 -7.39 3.19 12.39
C ALA A 48 -7.89 1.74 12.32
N ALA A 49 -9.20 1.58 12.16
CA ALA A 49 -9.77 0.28 11.83
C ALA A 49 -9.38 -0.13 10.40
N SER A 50 -9.30 -1.44 10.16
CA SER A 50 -9.14 -1.98 8.80
C SER A 50 -10.33 -1.56 7.93
N GLN A 51 -10.05 -1.05 6.74
CA GLN A 51 -11.04 -0.74 5.71
C GLN A 51 -10.87 -1.67 4.52
N GLU A 52 -11.99 -2.13 3.95
CA GLU A 52 -11.96 -2.77 2.64
C GLU A 52 -11.69 -1.71 1.56
N ILE A 53 -10.86 -2.07 0.59
CA ILE A 53 -10.64 -1.28 -0.62
C ILE A 53 -11.21 -2.06 -1.80
N ILE A 54 -11.99 -1.37 -2.63
CA ILE A 54 -12.79 -1.97 -3.70
C ILE A 54 -12.48 -1.21 -4.99
N ASN A 55 -12.27 -1.95 -6.08
CA ASN A 55 -12.00 -1.40 -7.41
C ASN A 55 -10.82 -0.41 -7.45
N VAL A 56 -9.73 -0.72 -6.75
CA VAL A 56 -8.54 0.14 -6.78
C VAL A 56 -7.67 -0.16 -7.99
N ASN A 57 -7.06 0.87 -8.57
CA ASN A 57 -6.18 0.78 -9.73
C ASN A 57 -4.76 1.26 -9.40
N PRO A 58 -3.76 0.95 -10.24
CA PRO A 58 -2.42 1.52 -10.09
C PRO A 58 -2.48 3.05 -10.15
N GLY A 59 -1.64 3.70 -9.34
CA GLY A 59 -1.65 5.14 -9.11
C GLY A 59 -2.56 5.60 -7.98
N GLN A 60 -3.42 4.73 -7.43
CA GLN A 60 -4.22 5.06 -6.25
C GLN A 60 -3.31 5.40 -5.05
N LYS A 61 -3.68 6.44 -4.32
CA LYS A 61 -2.92 6.98 -3.19
C LYS A 61 -3.74 7.01 -1.92
N TRP A 62 -3.06 6.84 -0.79
CA TRP A 62 -3.59 7.06 0.54
C TRP A 62 -2.62 7.90 1.34
N ASN A 63 -3.12 9.01 1.88
CA ASN A 63 -2.35 9.88 2.75
C ASN A 63 -2.79 9.67 4.18
N PHE A 64 -1.84 9.68 5.11
CA PHE A 64 -2.11 9.55 6.52
C PHE A 64 -1.02 10.22 7.34
N SER A 65 -1.37 10.63 8.55
CA SER A 65 -0.44 11.18 9.52
C SER A 65 -0.04 10.11 10.54
N PHE A 66 1.23 10.03 10.87
CA PHE A 66 1.75 9.18 11.95
C PHE A 66 2.82 9.96 12.72
N GLU A 67 2.68 10.03 14.05
CA GLU A 67 3.59 10.78 14.94
C GLU A 67 3.89 12.23 14.48
N GLY A 68 2.88 12.91 13.93
CA GLY A 68 2.98 14.30 13.48
C GLY A 68 3.67 14.50 12.13
N LYS A 69 3.97 13.41 11.41
CA LYS A 69 4.51 13.41 10.03
C LYS A 69 3.48 12.91 9.04
N GLU A 70 3.55 13.43 7.81
CA GLU A 70 2.68 13.04 6.71
C GLU A 70 3.33 11.94 5.85
N TYR A 71 2.55 10.91 5.54
CA TYR A 71 2.98 9.79 4.72
C TYR A 71 2.03 9.57 3.54
N GLU A 72 2.58 9.04 2.44
CA GLU A 72 1.83 8.66 1.24
C GLU A 72 2.13 7.19 0.90
N LEU A 73 1.08 6.36 0.88
CA LEU A 73 1.09 5.02 0.29
C LEU A 73 0.58 5.11 -1.16
N ILE A 74 1.29 4.52 -2.11
CA ILE A 74 0.90 4.45 -3.52
C ILE A 74 0.86 2.99 -3.96
N LEU A 75 -0.22 2.59 -4.62
CA LEU A 75 -0.28 1.33 -5.37
C LEU A 75 0.41 1.54 -6.72
N LEU A 76 1.61 0.98 -6.91
CA LEU A 76 2.42 1.20 -8.10
C LEU A 76 2.02 0.32 -9.27
N GLU A 77 1.72 -0.96 -8.99
CA GLU A 77 1.50 -1.97 -10.00
C GLU A 77 0.45 -2.96 -9.55
N LEU A 78 -0.40 -3.37 -10.50
CA LEU A 78 -1.26 -4.55 -10.40
C LEU A 78 -0.94 -5.44 -11.61
N ASN A 79 -0.59 -6.69 -11.34
CA ASN A 79 -0.24 -7.67 -12.35
C ASN A 79 -1.18 -8.88 -12.24
N TYR A 80 -2.18 -8.90 -13.12
CA TYR A 80 -3.15 -9.98 -13.19
C TYR A 80 -2.52 -11.33 -13.57
N LEU A 81 -1.54 -11.34 -14.48
CA LEU A 81 -0.95 -12.59 -14.97
C LEU A 81 -0.12 -13.32 -13.91
N TYR A 82 0.49 -12.58 -12.99
CA TYR A 82 1.32 -13.12 -11.92
C TYR A 82 0.67 -13.01 -10.54
N ASP A 83 -0.61 -12.64 -10.47
CA ASP A 83 -1.35 -12.41 -9.24
C ASP A 83 -0.51 -11.63 -8.21
N SER A 84 0.02 -10.47 -8.62
CA SER A 84 0.94 -9.71 -7.80
C SER A 84 0.72 -8.20 -7.88
N TYR A 85 1.21 -7.50 -6.85
CA TYR A 85 1.11 -6.06 -6.74
C TYR A 85 2.37 -5.46 -6.13
N LYS A 86 2.57 -4.15 -6.34
CA LYS A 86 3.67 -3.39 -5.75
C LYS A 86 3.15 -2.12 -5.11
N VAL A 87 3.72 -1.76 -3.97
CA VAL A 87 3.41 -0.51 -3.28
C VAL A 87 4.68 0.28 -2.96
N GLN A 88 4.48 1.57 -2.73
CA GLN A 88 5.49 2.46 -2.19
C GLN A 88 4.89 3.21 -1.00
N LEU A 89 5.70 3.39 0.04
CA LEU A 89 5.40 4.26 1.17
C LEU A 89 6.51 5.28 1.32
N SER A 90 6.15 6.55 1.50
CA SER A 90 7.13 7.62 1.70
C SER A 90 6.61 8.71 2.63
N GLU A 91 7.50 9.29 3.43
CA GLU A 91 7.27 10.53 4.18
C GLU A 91 7.30 11.74 3.22
N LYS A 92 6.35 12.67 3.40
CA LYS A 92 6.17 13.84 2.53
C LYS A 92 7.09 15.02 2.84
#